data_AF-A0AB34Z2Z2-F1
#
_entry.id   AF-A0AB34Z2Z2-F1
#
_cell.length_a   1.000
_cell.length_b   1.000
_cell.length_c   1.000
_cell.angle_alpha   90.00
_cell.angle_beta   90.00
_cell.angle_gamma   90.00
#
_symmetry.space_group_name_H-M   'P 1'
#
loop_
_entity.id
_entity.type
_entity.pdbx_description
1 polymer ?
#
loop_
_entity_poly.entity_id
_entity_poly.type
_entity_poly.pdbx_seq_one_letter_code
_entity_poly.pdbx_strand_id
1 'polypeptide(L)'
;MALCSAWIDLNSAYSNFFREIKKGNRTQGFPKYKSKKNRQTYRTNNQKNSIRIENNYIKLPKIGFVKLALHRNIKSNEVIKNVVVEKDIDDKYYISVAVECLDGELLFLNQRL
;
A
#
# COMPACT_ATOMS: atom_id res chain seq x y z
N MET A 1 6.29 13.53 2.16
CA MET A 1 5.30 12.47 2.48
C MET A 1 5.74 11.46 3.54
N ALA A 2 7.03 11.15 3.73
CA ALA A 2 7.47 10.09 4.67
C ALA A 2 7.23 10.39 6.16
N LEU A 3 7.36 11.66 6.57
CA LEU A 3 7.12 12.07 7.98
C LEU A 3 5.64 11.96 8.34
N CYS A 4 4.75 12.45 7.47
CA CYS A 4 3.31 12.40 7.66
C CYS A 4 2.81 10.96 7.81
N SER A 5 3.30 10.02 6.97
CA SER A 5 2.95 8.60 7.13
C SER A 5 3.38 8.02 8.47
N ALA A 6 4.57 8.36 8.97
CA ALA A 6 5.04 7.87 10.26
C ALA A 6 4.20 8.43 11.42
N TRP A 7 3.78 9.70 11.34
CA TRP A 7 2.87 10.30 12.31
C TRP A 7 1.49 9.63 12.30
N ILE A 8 0.94 9.33 11.11
CA ILE A 8 -0.34 8.63 10.96
C ILE A 8 -0.27 7.24 11.61
N ASP A 9 0.77 6.44 11.29
CA ASP A 9 0.94 5.11 11.86
C ASP A 9 1.07 5.15 13.40
N LEU A 10 1.82 6.11 13.93
CA LEU A 10 1.98 6.33 15.37
C LEU A 10 0.65 6.69 16.04
N ASN A 11 -0.06 7.67 15.49
CA ASN A 11 -1.34 8.13 16.02
C ASN A 11 -2.38 7.00 16.01
N SER A 12 -2.43 6.21 14.94
CA SER A 12 -3.30 5.03 14.86
C SER A 12 -2.93 3.97 15.88
N ALA A 13 -1.64 3.69 16.09
CA ALA A 13 -1.19 2.70 17.06
C ALA A 13 -1.58 3.08 18.51
N TYR A 14 -1.36 4.33 18.91
CA TYR A 14 -1.77 4.82 20.23
C TYR A 14 -3.28 4.89 20.39
N SER A 15 -4.00 5.36 19.37
CA SER A 15 -5.47 5.38 19.40
C SER A 15 -6.05 3.98 19.61
N ASN A 16 -5.48 2.98 18.93
CA ASN A 16 -5.87 1.58 19.10
C ASN A 16 -5.51 1.07 20.51
N PHE A 17 -4.31 1.37 21.00
CA PHE A 17 -3.87 0.97 22.35
C PHE A 17 -4.82 1.48 23.45
N PHE A 18 -5.14 2.77 23.47
CA PHE A 18 -6.06 3.33 24.47
C PHE A 18 -7.49 2.80 24.33
N ARG A 19 -7.94 2.56 23.09
CA ARG A 19 -9.26 1.96 22.83
C ARG A 19 -9.35 0.56 23.43
N GLU A 20 -8.32 -0.27 23.29
CA GLU A 20 -8.30 -1.64 23.82
C GLU A 20 -8.18 -1.67 25.34
N ILE A 21 -7.39 -0.77 25.95
CA ILE A 21 -7.35 -0.58 27.41
C ILE A 21 -8.75 -0.24 27.95
N LYS A 22 -9.46 0.69 27.28
CA LYS A 22 -10.81 1.07 27.69
C LYS A 22 -11.82 -0.08 27.60
N LYS A 23 -11.63 -1.03 26.69
CA LYS A 23 -12.44 -2.25 26.58
C LYS A 23 -12.11 -3.31 27.64
N GLY A 24 -11.12 -3.07 28.51
CA GLY A 24 -10.69 -4.02 29.53
C GLY A 24 -9.65 -5.03 29.05
N ASN A 25 -9.13 -4.90 27.83
CA ASN A 25 -8.11 -5.78 27.30
C ASN A 25 -6.73 -5.43 27.88
N ARG A 26 -6.33 -6.14 28.94
CA ARG A 26 -5.05 -5.92 29.64
C ARG A 26 -3.84 -6.62 29.00
N THR A 27 -4.05 -7.43 27.95
CA THR A 27 -2.93 -8.13 27.26
C THR A 27 -2.28 -7.26 26.18
N GLN A 28 -2.86 -6.10 25.87
CA GLN A 28 -2.31 -5.17 24.88
C GLN A 28 -1.08 -4.45 25.45
N GLY A 29 0.12 -4.85 25.00
CA GLY A 29 1.36 -4.13 25.33
C GLY A 29 1.44 -2.76 24.66
N PHE A 30 2.30 -1.88 25.18
CA PHE A 30 2.57 -0.58 24.58
C PHE A 30 3.03 -0.72 23.11
N PRO A 31 2.59 0.19 22.21
CA PRO A 31 3.11 0.24 20.84
C PRO A 31 4.64 0.32 20.83
N LYS A 32 5.28 -0.51 20.00
CA LYS A 32 6.74 -0.54 19.84
C LYS A 32 7.12 -0.22 18.41
N TYR A 33 8.25 0.47 18.24
CA TYR A 33 8.83 0.70 16.92
C TYR A 33 9.25 -0.60 16.25
N LYS A 34 9.09 -0.65 14.92
CA LYS A 34 9.53 -1.78 14.11
C LYS A 34 11.06 -1.85 14.09
N SER A 35 11.61 -3.04 14.31
CA SER A 35 13.05 -3.28 14.16
C SER A 35 13.50 -3.13 12.71
N LYS A 36 14.70 -2.56 12.49
CA LYS A 36 15.31 -2.41 11.16
C LYS A 36 15.65 -3.75 10.49
N LYS A 37 15.86 -4.81 11.29
CA LYS A 37 16.22 -6.17 10.83
C LYS A 37 15.02 -6.97 10.30
N ASN A 38 13.81 -6.47 10.53
CA ASN A 38 12.59 -7.11 10.04
C ASN A 38 12.23 -6.59 8.64
N ARG A 39 11.24 -7.21 7.99
CA ARG A 39 10.67 -6.80 6.69
C ARG A 39 10.54 -5.29 6.60
N GLN A 40 11.01 -4.67 5.54
CA GLN A 40 10.96 -3.21 5.37
C GLN A 40 9.90 -2.85 4.33
N THR A 41 9.18 -1.77 4.57
CA THR A 41 8.05 -1.39 3.70
C THR A 41 8.13 0.09 3.37
N TYR A 42 8.05 0.42 2.09
CA TYR A 42 7.96 1.75 1.56
C TYR A 42 6.60 1.94 0.86
N ARG A 43 5.75 2.79 1.44
CA ARG A 43 4.43 3.13 0.89
C ARG A 43 4.50 4.49 0.24
N THR A 44 3.93 4.61 -0.96
CA THR A 44 3.78 5.89 -1.64
C THR A 44 2.39 6.00 -2.26
N ASN A 45 1.77 7.15 -2.09
CA ASN A 45 0.48 7.45 -2.70
C ASN A 45 0.71 8.12 -4.05
N ASN A 46 -0.18 7.87 -5.01
CA ASN A 46 -0.12 8.52 -6.30
C ASN A 46 -0.63 9.95 -6.17
N GLN A 47 0.28 10.92 -6.07
CA GLN A 47 -0.07 12.34 -6.13
C GLN A 47 0.26 12.88 -7.52
N LYS A 48 -0.74 13.40 -8.23
CA LYS A 48 -0.58 14.05 -9.55
C LYS A 48 0.25 13.22 -10.53
N ASN A 49 -0.05 11.92 -10.62
CA ASN A 49 0.60 11.01 -11.57
C ASN A 49 2.12 10.82 -11.31
N SER A 50 2.51 10.80 -10.03
CA SER A 50 3.89 10.54 -9.59
C SER A 50 4.26 9.06 -9.66
N ILE A 51 3.26 8.19 -9.69
CA ILE A 51 3.41 6.75 -9.89
C ILE A 51 2.84 6.40 -11.26
N ARG A 52 3.66 5.79 -12.12
CA ARG A 52 3.27 5.38 -13.48
C ARG A 52 3.89 4.06 -13.83
N ILE A 53 3.23 3.29 -14.68
CA ILE A 53 3.79 2.06 -15.24
C ILE A 53 3.97 2.26 -16.74
N GLU A 54 5.20 2.07 -17.21
CA GLU A 54 5.61 2.27 -18.59
C GLU A 54 6.52 1.11 -19.01
N ASN A 55 6.15 0.38 -20.06
CA ASN A 55 6.98 -0.67 -20.68
C ASN A 55 7.67 -1.62 -19.68
N ASN A 56 6.92 -2.17 -18.71
CA ASN A 56 7.43 -3.09 -17.69
C ASN A 56 8.35 -2.44 -16.63
N TYR A 57 8.31 -1.11 -16.51
CA TYR A 57 8.90 -0.34 -15.43
C TYR A 57 7.82 0.38 -14.64
N ILE A 58 8.07 0.58 -13.36
CA ILE A 58 7.27 1.44 -12.50
C ILE A 58 8.08 2.66 -12.06
N LYS A 59 7.54 3.85 -12.30
CA LYS A 59 8.08 5.10 -11.80
C LYS A 59 7.62 5.31 -10.37
N LEU A 60 8.56 5.45 -9.45
CA LEU A 60 8.33 5.80 -8.06
C LEU A 60 8.90 7.20 -7.79
N PRO A 61 8.24 8.04 -6.97
CA PRO A 61 8.64 9.44 -6.80
C PRO A 61 10.05 9.64 -6.23
N LYS A 62 10.56 8.71 -5.40
CA LYS A 62 11.89 8.81 -4.77
C LYS A 62 12.98 7.99 -5.45
N ILE A 63 12.59 6.91 -6.11
CA ILE A 63 13.53 5.90 -6.63
C ILE A 63 13.69 6.05 -8.15
N GLY A 64 12.70 6.63 -8.83
CA GLY A 64 12.67 6.69 -10.29
C GLY A 64 12.08 5.42 -10.89
N PHE A 65 12.58 5.03 -12.07
CA PHE A 65 12.09 3.86 -12.78
C PHE A 65 12.70 2.57 -12.22
N VAL A 66 11.84 1.62 -11.88
CA VAL A 66 12.22 0.31 -11.35
C VAL A 66 11.64 -0.77 -12.26
N LYS A 67 12.45 -1.74 -12.67
CA LYS A 67 11.99 -2.87 -13.47
C LYS A 67 10.98 -3.67 -12.66
N LEU A 68 9.83 -3.97 -13.24
CA LEU A 68 8.75 -4.64 -12.56
C LEU A 68 8.22 -5.78 -13.44
N ALA A 69 8.04 -6.97 -12.86
CA ALA A 69 7.38 -8.08 -13.53
C ALA A 69 5.90 -8.07 -13.16
N LEU A 70 5.03 -7.58 -14.05
CA LEU A 70 3.59 -7.60 -13.83
C LEU A 70 3.06 -9.02 -13.98
N HIS A 71 2.42 -9.54 -12.93
CA HIS A 71 1.60 -10.74 -13.05
C HIS A 71 0.27 -10.46 -13.79
N ARG A 72 -0.27 -9.26 -13.65
CA ARG A 72 -1.53 -8.84 -14.28
C ARG A 72 -1.33 -7.53 -15.02
N ASN A 73 -1.83 -7.46 -16.25
CA ASN A 73 -1.86 -6.20 -16.99
C ASN A 73 -2.94 -5.29 -16.38
N ILE A 74 -2.57 -4.03 -16.11
CA ILE A 74 -3.49 -3.02 -15.59
C ILE A 74 -4.35 -2.54 -16.76
N LYS A 75 -5.67 -2.61 -16.61
CA LYS A 75 -6.61 -2.16 -17.65
C LYS A 75 -6.60 -0.63 -17.71
N SER A 76 -6.95 -0.07 -18.86
CA SER A 76 -7.08 1.39 -19.05
C SER A 76 -8.07 2.05 -18.10
N ASN A 77 -9.03 1.29 -17.54
CA ASN A 77 -10.05 1.78 -16.61
C ASN A 77 -9.66 1.65 -15.12
N GLU A 78 -8.41 1.28 -14.84
CA GLU A 78 -7.88 1.12 -13.48
C GLU A 78 -6.90 2.25 -13.16
N VAL A 79 -7.18 3.02 -12.11
CA VAL A 79 -6.31 4.12 -11.65
C VAL A 79 -5.47 3.67 -10.47
N ILE A 80 -4.16 3.83 -10.56
CA ILE A 80 -3.23 3.50 -9.45
C ILE A 80 -3.43 4.51 -8.32
N LYS A 81 -3.86 4.02 -7.15
CA LYS A 81 -4.06 4.82 -5.93
C LYS A 81 -2.79 4.92 -5.10
N ASN A 82 -2.20 3.78 -4.79
CA ASN A 82 -0.97 3.72 -4.02
C ASN A 82 -0.13 2.49 -4.41
N VAL A 83 1.13 2.54 -4.03
CA VAL A 83 2.09 1.45 -4.22
C VAL A 83 2.82 1.21 -2.92
N VAL A 84 3.02 -0.07 -2.63
CA VAL A 84 3.76 -0.55 -1.48
C VAL A 84 4.91 -1.42 -1.98
N VAL A 85 6.14 -0.98 -1.74
CA VAL A 85 7.34 -1.79 -1.96
C VAL A 85 7.71 -2.44 -0.65
N GLU A 86 7.77 -3.77 -0.63
CA GLU A 86 8.20 -4.55 0.52
C GLU A 86 9.55 -5.21 0.22
N LYS A 87 10.43 -5.20 1.23
CA LYS A 87 11.70 -5.90 1.23
C LYS A 87 11.64 -6.98 2.30
N ASP A 88 11.74 -8.24 1.89
CA ASP A 88 11.78 -9.39 2.78
C ASP A 88 13.16 -9.52 3.47
N ILE A 89 13.24 -10.37 4.49
CA ILE A 89 14.47 -10.74 5.19
C ILE A 89 15.44 -11.43 4.23
N ASP A 90 14.92 -12.19 3.26
CA ASP A 90 15.69 -12.83 2.17
C ASP A 90 16.20 -11.85 1.10
N ASP A 91 16.18 -10.54 1.36
CA ASP A 91 16.60 -9.46 0.45
C ASP A 91 15.80 -9.38 -0.87
N LYS A 92 14.66 -10.09 -0.95
CA LYS A 92 13.74 -10.05 -2.09
C LYS A 92 12.81 -8.85 -2.01
N TYR A 93 12.55 -8.22 -3.16
CA TYR A 93 11.66 -7.08 -3.27
C TYR A 93 10.33 -7.47 -3.92
N TYR A 94 9.24 -7.04 -3.31
CA TYR A 94 7.88 -7.23 -3.79
C TYR A 94 7.18 -5.88 -3.93
N ILE A 95 6.34 -5.75 -4.96
CA ILE A 95 5.61 -4.51 -5.24
C ILE A 95 4.12 -4.83 -5.27
N SER A 96 3.38 -4.23 -4.35
CA SER A 96 1.92 -4.29 -4.29
C SER A 96 1.36 -2.98 -4.82
N VAL A 97 0.54 -3.06 -5.87
CA VAL A 97 -0.11 -1.91 -6.49
C VAL A 97 -1.59 -1.95 -6.14
N ALA A 98 -2.09 -0.92 -5.45
CA ALA A 98 -3.52 -0.77 -5.23
C ALA A 98 -4.11 0.08 -6.36
N VAL A 99 -5.09 -0.49 -7.05
CA VAL A 99 -5.84 0.16 -8.13
C VAL A 99 -7.28 0.36 -7.72
N GLU A 100 -7.87 1.46 -8.15
CA GLU A 100 -9.32 1.69 -8.10
C GLU A 100 -9.88 1.48 -9.51
N CYS A 101 -10.89 0.62 -9.63
CA CYS A 101 -11.65 0.44 -10.87
C CYS A 101 -12.74 1.49 -10.94
N LEU A 102 -12.84 2.20 -12.06
CA LEU A 102 -13.89 3.20 -12.27
C LEU A 102 -15.23 2.61 -12.78
N ASP A 103 -15.33 1.29 -12.96
CA ASP A 103 -16.55 0.61 -13.41
C ASP A 103 -17.34 -0.01 -12.25
N GLY A 104 -18.23 0.80 -11.66
CA GLY A 104 -19.28 0.35 -10.76
C GLY A 104 -20.67 0.24 -11.41
N GLU A 105 -20.81 0.47 -12.72
CA GLU A 105 -22.09 0.38 -13.42
C GLU A 105 -21.92 -0.35 -14.77
N LEU A 106 -22.85 -1.27 -15.06
CA LEU A 106 -23.08 -1.97 -16.35
C LEU A 106 -22.38 -3.32 -16.61
N LEU A 107 -22.45 -4.30 -15.71
CA LEU A 107 -22.39 -5.73 -16.11
C LEU A 107 -23.42 -6.67 -15.44
N PHE A 108 -24.39 -6.17 -14.66
CA PHE A 108 -25.46 -7.01 -14.10
C PHE A 108 -26.64 -7.28 -15.05
N LEU A 109 -26.60 -6.85 -16.32
CA LEU A 109 -27.82 -6.81 -17.14
C LEU A 109 -27.94 -7.82 -18.29
N ASN A 110 -27.03 -8.77 -18.53
CA ASN A 110 -27.24 -9.70 -19.67
C ASN A 110 -26.68 -11.12 -19.51
N GLN A 111 -26.97 -11.84 -18.43
CA GLN A 111 -26.95 -13.31 -18.45
C GLN A 111 -28.04 -13.91 -17.53
N ARG A 112 -29.28 -13.87 -17.99
CA ARG A 112 -30.30 -14.90 -17.69
C ARG A 112 -30.88 -15.35 -19.02
N LEU A 113 -30.40 -16.49 -19.50
CA LEU A 113 -31.21 -17.41 -20.32
C LEU A 113 -32.11 -18.18 -19.38
#